data_AF-A0A2R6DZ87-F1
#
_entry.id   AF-A0A2R6DZ87-F1
#
_cell.length_a   1.000
_cell.length_b   1.000
_cell.length_c   1.000
_cell.angle_alpha   90.00
_cell.angle_beta   90.00
_cell.angle_gamma   90.00
#
_symmetry.space_group_name_H-M   'P 1'
#
loop_
_entity.id
_entity.type
_entity.pdbx_description
1 polymer ?
#
loop_
_entity_poly.entity_id
_entity_poly.type
_entity_poly.pdbx_seq_one_letter_code
_entity_poly.pdbx_strand_id
1 'polypeptide(L)'
;MPTSLPEGEFDDRLAAVRRRIRDSEADAGVWVDATSIEYLTGFAHIQTERPVVLAVTGDRVVITVPRLERERAAAVSHIDRVETYFDYPGSDPIETAVEMLAGLGVESVLADADGAPGVMGYQGPPLSAFLDVETQDWVARMRWAKSDAEVSLIRESAEWANLGHRYLAEHTEVGAHPATVSQRASLLASRAMLDTLRDRYVERVRGSGPVTAGYISGEETRLPHGHTPNERLSPGDVIVTGASANVDGYVSELERTMFVGDPDDEQVHYFEVMREAQTLAIEALGPGVALDYVDDAVAEYFDEQGVADLAAHHVGHNIGLDGHEPPYIDGGWRDHCESEHTTYDVEDAEMAPGHVYTIEPGIYTDEAGYRHSDTVAVTEDGIDRLTYYPRDLEANTVR
;
A
#
# COMPACT_ATOMS: atom_id res chain seq x y z
N MET A 1 -20.83 -7.90 -0.05
CA MET A 1 -19.40 -7.73 0.23
C MET A 1 -19.20 -6.36 0.84
N PRO A 2 -18.38 -6.25 1.91
CA PRO A 2 -18.11 -4.97 2.54
C PRO A 2 -17.39 -4.05 1.55
N THR A 3 -17.80 -2.78 1.53
CA THR A 3 -17.22 -1.74 0.67
C THR A 3 -16.78 -0.53 1.50
N SER A 4 -16.90 -0.66 2.82
CA SER A 4 -16.49 0.29 3.83
C SER A 4 -16.07 -0.47 5.08
N LEU A 5 -15.12 0.08 5.82
CA LEU A 5 -14.73 -0.42 7.12
C LEU A 5 -15.86 -0.17 8.15
N PRO A 6 -16.19 -1.13 9.02
CA PRO A 6 -17.18 -0.91 10.09
C PRO A 6 -16.70 0.13 11.13
N GLU A 7 -17.61 0.96 11.64
CA GLU A 7 -17.31 1.96 12.69
C GLU A 7 -16.63 1.35 13.94
N GLY A 8 -16.97 0.11 14.28
CA GLY A 8 -16.38 -0.60 15.42
C GLY A 8 -14.86 -0.84 15.29
N GLU A 9 -14.33 -0.90 14.07
CA GLU A 9 -12.88 -1.04 13.84
C GLU A 9 -12.13 0.20 14.31
N PHE A 10 -12.66 1.40 14.04
CA PHE A 10 -12.06 2.65 14.53
C PHE A 10 -12.13 2.75 16.04
N ASP A 11 -13.25 2.33 16.65
CA ASP A 11 -13.41 2.29 18.11
C ASP A 11 -12.35 1.36 18.76
N ASP A 12 -12.12 0.18 18.18
CA ASP A 12 -11.11 -0.78 18.67
C ASP A 12 -9.68 -0.25 18.51
N ARG A 13 -9.38 0.40 17.37
CA ARG A 13 -8.07 1.04 17.12
C ARG A 13 -7.81 2.17 18.12
N LEU A 14 -8.77 3.07 18.33
CA LEU A 14 -8.69 4.14 19.31
C LEU A 14 -8.58 3.61 20.74
N ALA A 15 -9.29 2.51 21.07
CA ALA A 15 -9.15 1.86 22.37
C ALA A 15 -7.76 1.26 22.58
N ALA A 16 -7.13 0.69 21.55
CA ALA A 16 -5.76 0.20 21.60
C ALA A 16 -4.75 1.34 21.83
N VAL A 17 -4.88 2.46 21.10
CA VAL A 17 -4.08 3.67 21.30
C VAL A 17 -4.24 4.23 22.71
N ARG A 18 -5.48 4.36 23.20
CA ARG A 18 -5.77 4.85 24.56
C ARG A 18 -5.23 3.94 25.67
N ARG A 19 -5.06 2.64 25.41
CA ARG A 19 -4.34 1.76 26.34
C ARG A 19 -2.86 2.12 26.39
N ARG A 20 -2.20 2.24 25.23
CA ARG A 20 -0.77 2.60 25.16
C ARG A 20 -0.46 3.95 25.81
N ILE A 21 -1.31 4.96 25.63
CA ILE A 21 -1.18 6.26 26.32
C ILE A 21 -1.31 6.10 27.83
N ARG A 22 -2.26 5.29 28.33
CA ARG A 22 -2.42 5.07 29.78
C ARG A 22 -1.28 4.28 30.41
N ASP A 23 -0.61 3.43 29.63
CA ASP A 23 0.51 2.62 30.07
C ASP A 23 1.84 3.40 30.01
N SER A 24 1.84 4.62 29.46
CA SER A 24 2.98 5.54 29.45
C SER A 24 2.80 6.69 30.45
N GLU A 25 3.78 7.58 30.52
CA GLU A 25 3.73 8.82 31.33
C GLU A 25 3.20 10.03 30.53
N ALA A 26 2.85 9.84 29.25
CA ALA A 26 2.43 10.93 28.37
C ALA A 26 0.93 11.27 28.50
N ASP A 27 0.56 12.52 28.25
CA ASP A 27 -0.84 12.97 28.36
C ASP A 27 -1.68 12.59 27.13
N ALA A 28 -1.06 12.50 25.95
CA ALA A 28 -1.74 12.22 24.70
C ALA A 28 -0.85 11.53 23.66
N GLY A 29 -1.49 10.90 22.67
CA GLY A 29 -0.85 10.52 21.42
C GLY A 29 -1.11 11.56 20.33
N VAL A 30 -0.14 11.79 19.44
CA VAL A 30 -0.25 12.73 18.31
C VAL A 30 0.11 12.04 17.01
N TRP A 31 -0.66 12.30 15.95
CA TRP A 31 -0.36 11.85 14.60
C TRP A 31 -0.37 13.01 13.61
N VAL A 32 0.65 13.07 12.78
CA VAL A 32 0.77 13.99 11.64
C VAL A 32 0.82 13.26 10.30
N ASP A 33 1.03 11.94 10.32
CA ASP A 33 0.99 11.09 9.13
C ASP A 33 -0.45 10.88 8.66
N ALA A 34 -0.72 11.17 7.39
CA ALA A 34 -2.05 11.10 6.81
C ALA A 34 -2.67 9.70 6.88
N THR A 35 -1.89 8.65 6.63
CA THR A 35 -2.40 7.27 6.65
C THR A 35 -2.71 6.82 8.08
N SER A 36 -1.92 7.26 9.05
CA SER A 36 -2.18 7.00 10.47
C SER A 36 -3.45 7.69 10.98
N ILE A 37 -3.66 8.95 10.56
CA ILE A 37 -4.89 9.71 10.88
C ILE A 37 -6.12 9.03 10.25
N GLU A 38 -6.01 8.59 9.01
CA GLU A 38 -7.06 7.83 8.32
C GLU A 38 -7.34 6.50 9.01
N TYR A 39 -6.31 5.75 9.38
CA TYR A 39 -6.45 4.46 10.05
C TYR A 39 -7.19 4.59 11.38
N LEU A 40 -6.92 5.64 12.17
CA LEU A 40 -7.55 5.84 13.47
C LEU A 40 -8.96 6.42 13.42
N THR A 41 -9.27 7.24 12.40
CA THR A 41 -10.50 8.06 12.42
C THR A 41 -11.40 7.89 11.19
N GLY A 42 -10.87 7.31 10.10
CA GLY A 42 -11.51 7.29 8.79
C GLY A 42 -11.32 8.59 7.99
N PHE A 43 -10.71 9.64 8.56
CA PHE A 43 -10.48 10.92 7.89
C PHE A 43 -9.32 10.83 6.87
N ALA A 44 -9.63 10.47 5.62
CA ALA A 44 -8.68 10.57 4.51
C ALA A 44 -8.44 12.01 4.09
N HIS A 45 -7.18 12.38 3.95
CA HIS A 45 -6.80 13.63 3.32
C HIS A 45 -5.49 13.46 2.53
N ILE A 46 -5.31 14.33 1.54
CA ILE A 46 -4.03 14.40 0.84
C ILE A 46 -3.09 15.18 1.75
N GLN A 47 -1.95 14.60 2.08
CA GLN A 47 -0.89 15.33 2.77
C GLN A 47 -0.32 16.39 1.83
N THR A 48 -0.42 17.67 2.21
CA THR A 48 0.09 18.80 1.41
C THR A 48 0.99 19.71 2.25
N GLU A 49 1.26 20.92 1.78
CA GLU A 49 1.91 21.99 2.54
C GLU A 49 1.09 22.46 3.76
N ARG A 50 -0.11 21.90 3.96
CA ARG A 50 -1.06 22.22 5.02
C ARG A 50 -1.09 21.06 6.02
N PRO A 51 -0.36 21.15 7.14
CA PRO A 51 -0.38 20.15 8.19
C PRO A 51 -1.77 19.83 8.70
N VAL A 52 -2.00 18.54 8.93
CA VAL A 52 -3.09 18.05 9.76
C VAL A 52 -2.46 17.41 11.00
N VAL A 53 -3.01 17.69 12.18
CA VAL A 53 -2.50 17.16 13.44
C VAL A 53 -3.66 16.56 14.22
N LEU A 54 -3.63 15.25 14.45
CA LEU A 54 -4.59 14.53 15.29
C LEU A 54 -4.01 14.35 16.69
N ALA A 55 -4.81 14.66 17.71
CA ALA A 55 -4.51 14.37 19.10
C ALA A 55 -5.55 13.40 19.68
N VAL A 56 -5.07 12.36 20.34
CA VAL A 56 -5.90 11.40 21.09
C VAL A 56 -5.50 11.45 22.55
N THR A 57 -6.43 11.79 23.42
CA THR A 57 -6.28 11.67 24.88
C THR A 57 -7.00 10.41 25.37
N GLY A 58 -6.96 10.16 26.69
CA GLY A 58 -7.71 9.06 27.31
C GLY A 58 -9.22 9.06 27.02
N ASP A 59 -9.81 10.21 26.67
CA ASP A 59 -11.26 10.37 26.47
C ASP A 59 -11.65 11.24 25.25
N ARG A 60 -10.71 11.88 24.56
CA ARG A 60 -10.98 12.78 23.42
C ARG A 60 -10.16 12.45 22.19
N VAL A 61 -10.71 12.77 21.02
CA VAL A 61 -10.06 12.80 19.71
C VAL A 61 -10.28 14.19 19.12
N VAL A 62 -9.22 14.97 19.00
CA VAL A 62 -9.28 16.36 18.49
C VAL A 62 -8.32 16.49 17.33
N ILE A 63 -8.75 17.17 16.27
CA ILE A 63 -7.92 17.37 15.07
C ILE A 63 -7.75 18.85 14.77
N THR A 64 -6.55 19.25 14.37
CA THR A 64 -6.26 20.56 13.79
C THR A 64 -6.10 20.40 12.28
N VAL A 65 -6.90 21.14 11.50
CA VAL A 65 -6.89 21.08 10.03
C VAL A 65 -6.83 22.48 9.41
N PRO A 66 -6.38 22.65 8.15
CA PRO A 66 -6.61 23.90 7.43
C PRO A 66 -8.12 24.18 7.31
N ARG A 67 -8.53 25.45 7.31
CA ARG A 67 -9.96 25.83 7.32
C ARG A 67 -10.77 25.19 6.17
N LEU A 68 -10.12 24.90 5.05
CA LEU A 68 -10.74 24.24 3.89
C LEU A 68 -11.19 22.80 4.15
N GLU A 69 -10.60 22.11 5.14
CA GLU A 69 -10.94 20.73 5.51
C GLU A 69 -11.95 20.65 6.67
N ARG A 70 -12.34 21.79 7.26
CA ARG A 70 -13.19 21.84 8.45
C ARG A 70 -14.48 21.03 8.32
N GLU A 71 -15.17 21.18 7.19
CA GLU A 71 -16.46 20.51 6.98
C GLU A 71 -16.31 18.99 6.84
N ARG A 72 -15.24 18.53 6.18
CA ARG A 72 -14.95 17.10 6.01
C ARG A 72 -14.54 16.47 7.34
N ALA A 73 -13.62 17.12 8.07
CA ALA A 73 -13.18 16.65 9.38
C ALA A 73 -14.33 16.61 10.40
N ALA A 74 -15.23 17.60 10.38
CA ALA A 74 -16.36 17.66 11.31
C ALA A 74 -17.49 16.67 10.98
N ALA A 75 -17.46 16.03 9.81
CA ALA A 75 -18.41 14.99 9.42
C ALA A 75 -18.01 13.60 9.93
N VAL A 76 -16.78 13.43 10.43
CA VAL A 76 -16.26 12.16 10.92
C VAL A 76 -16.73 11.90 12.35
N SER A 77 -17.41 10.79 12.56
CA SER A 77 -18.03 10.38 13.85
C SER A 77 -17.01 10.23 14.98
N HIS A 78 -15.80 9.76 14.67
CA HIS A 78 -14.75 9.48 15.65
C HIS A 78 -13.91 10.71 16.05
N ILE A 79 -14.23 11.90 15.53
CA ILE A 79 -13.55 13.16 15.88
C ILE A 79 -14.47 14.02 16.76
N ASP A 80 -14.08 14.24 18.02
CA ASP A 80 -14.88 15.00 19.00
C ASP A 80 -14.87 16.51 18.72
N ARG A 81 -13.73 17.03 18.22
CA ARG A 81 -13.55 18.47 17.98
C ARG A 81 -12.58 18.73 16.84
N VAL A 82 -12.91 19.73 16.04
CA VAL A 82 -12.08 20.23 14.93
C VAL A 82 -11.64 21.66 15.23
N GLU A 83 -10.32 21.83 15.39
CA GLU A 83 -9.66 23.13 15.41
C GLU A 83 -9.13 23.47 14.03
N THR A 84 -9.04 24.77 13.72
CA THR A 84 -8.64 25.20 12.38
C THR A 84 -7.71 26.40 12.38
N TYR A 85 -6.71 26.36 11.52
CA TYR A 85 -5.98 27.55 11.07
C TYR A 85 -6.47 27.97 9.68
N PHE A 86 -6.21 29.20 9.25
CA PHE A 86 -6.72 29.68 7.97
C PHE A 86 -6.03 28.99 6.78
N ASP A 87 -4.73 29.26 6.56
CA ASP A 87 -3.93 28.65 5.50
C ASP A 87 -2.42 28.81 5.75
N TYR A 88 -1.59 27.98 5.14
CA TYR A 88 -0.13 28.11 5.15
C TYR A 88 0.36 28.83 3.87
N PRO A 89 1.37 29.72 3.91
CA PRO A 89 2.24 30.09 5.05
C PRO A 89 1.78 31.32 5.84
N GLY A 90 0.56 31.81 5.64
CA GLY A 90 0.05 33.01 6.32
C GLY A 90 -0.41 32.79 7.77
N SER A 91 -0.37 31.56 8.24
CA SER A 91 -0.71 31.12 9.61
C SER A 91 0.33 30.12 10.08
N ASP A 92 0.25 29.76 11.36
CA ASP A 92 1.20 28.88 12.03
C ASP A 92 0.49 27.55 12.42
N PRO A 93 0.50 26.52 11.55
CA PRO A 93 -0.29 25.30 11.74
C PRO A 93 0.08 24.52 13.00
N ILE A 94 1.38 24.37 13.27
CA ILE A 94 1.89 23.64 14.45
C ILE A 94 1.59 24.41 15.73
N GLU A 95 1.74 25.74 15.74
CA GLU A 95 1.37 26.55 16.90
C GLU A 95 -0.14 26.44 17.20
N THR A 96 -0.99 26.40 16.17
CA THR A 96 -2.43 26.15 16.33
C THR A 96 -2.70 24.76 16.95
N ALA A 97 -1.95 23.74 16.56
CA ALA A 97 -2.04 22.41 17.18
C ALA A 97 -1.54 22.42 18.63
N VAL A 98 -0.47 23.16 18.94
CA VAL A 98 0.02 23.35 20.31
C VAL A 98 -1.00 24.08 21.17
N GLU A 99 -1.67 25.12 20.67
CA GLU A 99 -2.77 25.79 21.38
C GLU A 99 -3.94 24.84 21.66
N MET A 100 -4.26 23.97 20.69
CA MET A 100 -5.27 22.92 20.85
C MET A 100 -4.88 21.93 21.97
N LEU A 101 -3.62 21.47 21.99
CA LEU A 101 -3.08 20.57 23.02
C LEU A 101 -3.07 21.24 24.40
N ALA A 102 -2.62 22.49 24.49
CA ALA A 102 -2.66 23.26 25.73
C ALA A 102 -4.09 23.43 26.26
N GLY A 103 -5.08 23.62 25.37
CA GLY A 103 -6.50 23.66 25.71
C GLY A 103 -7.06 22.34 26.25
N LEU A 104 -6.38 21.21 25.98
CA LEU A 104 -6.68 19.89 26.56
C LEU A 104 -5.90 19.62 27.85
N GLY A 105 -4.99 20.51 28.25
CA GLY A 105 -4.10 20.31 29.40
C GLY A 105 -2.97 19.30 29.13
N VAL A 106 -2.57 19.15 27.87
CA VAL A 106 -1.49 18.25 27.44
C VAL A 106 -0.15 19.00 27.50
N GLU A 107 0.82 18.44 28.22
CA GLU A 107 2.20 18.96 28.34
C GLU A 107 3.24 17.97 27.76
N SER A 108 2.85 16.71 27.59
CA SER A 108 3.70 15.63 27.07
C SER A 108 2.94 14.75 26.06
N VAL A 109 3.59 14.38 24.95
CA VAL A 109 2.98 13.58 23.87
C VAL A 109 3.87 12.46 23.36
N LEU A 110 3.20 11.40 22.89
CA LEU A 110 3.79 10.34 22.06
C LEU A 110 3.37 10.56 20.61
N ALA A 111 4.29 11.04 19.77
CA ALA A 111 3.99 11.48 18.40
C ALA A 111 4.57 10.52 17.34
N ASP A 112 3.89 10.33 16.20
CA ASP A 112 4.46 9.58 15.06
C ASP A 112 5.63 10.32 14.39
N ALA A 113 5.68 11.65 14.51
CA ALA A 113 6.84 12.48 14.18
C ALA A 113 6.86 13.74 15.05
N ASP A 114 8.05 14.31 15.27
CA ASP A 114 8.26 15.56 16.02
C ASP A 114 7.80 16.83 15.26
N GLY A 115 6.88 16.71 14.31
CA GLY A 115 6.41 17.81 13.49
C GLY A 115 5.86 17.33 12.15
N ALA A 116 5.02 18.15 11.53
CA ALA A 116 4.42 17.80 10.26
C ALA A 116 5.48 17.61 9.17
N PRO A 117 5.32 16.60 8.30
CA PRO A 117 6.30 16.30 7.28
C PRO A 117 6.40 17.47 6.28
N GLY A 118 7.58 17.69 5.71
CA GLY A 118 7.88 18.80 4.79
C GLY A 118 7.23 18.66 3.39
N VAL A 119 6.07 18.01 3.29
CA VAL A 119 5.37 17.72 2.05
C VAL A 119 4.97 19.03 1.36
N MET A 120 5.14 19.07 0.03
CA MET A 120 4.89 20.25 -0.82
C MET A 120 5.55 21.56 -0.32
N GLY A 121 6.67 21.45 0.40
CA GLY A 121 7.45 22.61 0.84
C GLY A 121 7.00 23.21 2.18
N TYR A 122 6.21 22.50 2.98
CA TYR A 122 5.97 22.91 4.35
C TYR A 122 7.28 23.05 5.14
N GLN A 123 7.42 24.18 5.84
CA GLN A 123 8.49 24.44 6.80
C GLN A 123 7.86 25.09 8.03
N GLY A 124 7.97 24.41 9.17
CA GLY A 124 7.51 24.92 10.46
C GLY A 124 8.34 24.36 11.61
N PRO A 125 8.09 24.84 12.84
CA PRO A 125 8.80 24.36 14.02
C PRO A 125 8.43 22.92 14.35
N PRO A 126 9.32 22.17 15.02
CA PRO A 126 8.97 20.87 15.60
C PRO A 126 8.01 21.04 16.78
N LEU A 127 7.30 19.98 17.14
CA LEU A 127 6.45 19.93 18.33
C LEU A 127 7.30 20.12 19.59
N SER A 128 8.46 19.48 19.67
CA SER A 128 9.41 19.54 20.79
C SER A 128 9.94 20.95 21.12
N ALA A 129 9.70 21.94 20.26
CA ALA A 129 9.96 23.34 20.58
C ALA A 129 8.99 23.92 21.62
N PHE A 130 7.85 23.26 21.87
CA PHE A 130 6.75 23.78 22.67
C PHE A 130 6.32 22.89 23.84
N LEU A 131 6.50 21.57 23.74
CA LEU A 131 6.09 20.58 24.74
C LEU A 131 7.02 19.35 24.74
N ASP A 132 6.89 18.46 25.72
CA ASP A 132 7.69 17.24 25.77
C ASP A 132 7.19 16.23 24.72
N VAL A 133 8.09 15.74 23.87
CA VAL A 133 7.75 14.83 22.76
C VAL A 133 8.64 13.60 22.80
N GLU A 134 8.02 12.43 22.77
CA GLU A 134 8.65 11.15 22.48
C GLU A 134 8.04 10.56 21.20
N THR A 135 8.85 9.94 20.35
CA THR A 135 8.39 9.38 19.08
C THR A 135 7.87 7.95 19.23
N GLN A 136 6.82 7.59 18.51
CA GLN A 136 6.24 6.24 18.48
C GLN A 136 5.85 5.81 17.06
N ASP A 137 5.65 4.50 16.86
CA ASP A 137 5.32 3.87 15.57
C ASP A 137 4.10 2.94 15.66
N TRP A 138 3.27 3.08 16.70
CA TRP A 138 2.21 2.13 17.06
C TRP A 138 1.21 1.90 15.94
N VAL A 139 0.80 2.96 15.24
CA VAL A 139 -0.20 2.84 14.17
C VAL A 139 0.41 2.16 12.94
N ALA A 140 1.67 2.46 12.61
CA ALA A 140 2.38 1.73 11.56
C ALA A 140 2.45 0.23 11.90
N ARG A 141 2.77 -0.14 13.15
CA ARG A 141 2.80 -1.53 13.61
C ARG A 141 1.42 -2.19 13.63
N MET A 142 0.36 -1.47 14.03
CA MET A 142 -1.02 -1.95 14.04
C MET A 142 -1.54 -2.32 12.64
N ARG A 143 -0.98 -1.71 11.58
CA ARG A 143 -1.37 -1.96 10.19
C ARG A 143 -0.76 -3.22 9.59
N TRP A 144 0.24 -3.84 10.23
CA TRP A 144 0.89 -5.03 9.68
C TRP A 144 -0.10 -6.20 9.53
N ALA A 145 -0.90 -6.44 10.57
CA ALA A 145 -1.94 -7.46 10.59
C ALA A 145 -3.31 -6.81 10.35
N LYS A 146 -3.90 -7.11 9.20
CA LYS A 146 -5.22 -6.65 8.78
C LYS A 146 -6.29 -7.43 9.54
N SER A 147 -7.34 -6.75 9.99
CA SER A 147 -8.55 -7.41 10.47
C SER A 147 -9.29 -8.12 9.34
N ASP A 148 -10.24 -9.00 9.68
CA ASP A 148 -11.08 -9.69 8.68
C ASP A 148 -11.83 -8.70 7.77
N ALA A 149 -12.21 -7.53 8.31
CA ALA A 149 -12.86 -6.48 7.56
C ALA A 149 -11.90 -5.86 6.54
N GLU A 150 -10.66 -5.57 6.94
CA GLU A 150 -9.61 -5.04 6.06
C GLU A 150 -9.26 -6.04 4.94
N VAL A 151 -9.04 -7.33 5.28
CA VAL A 151 -8.79 -8.38 4.28
C VAL A 151 -9.96 -8.50 3.30
N SER A 152 -11.19 -8.33 3.76
CA SER A 152 -12.37 -8.34 2.89
C SER A 152 -12.40 -7.16 1.91
N LEU A 153 -11.95 -5.97 2.31
CA LEU A 153 -11.82 -4.80 1.43
C LEU A 153 -10.70 -5.00 0.39
N ILE A 154 -9.56 -5.58 0.80
CA ILE A 154 -8.47 -5.93 -0.12
C ILE A 154 -8.94 -7.01 -1.12
N ARG A 155 -9.77 -7.97 -0.68
CA ARG A 155 -10.35 -8.96 -1.58
C ARG A 155 -11.30 -8.34 -2.61
N GLU A 156 -12.16 -7.42 -2.19
CA GLU A 156 -13.00 -6.65 -3.12
C GLU A 156 -12.13 -5.84 -4.10
N SER A 157 -11.03 -5.24 -3.62
CA SER A 157 -10.05 -4.57 -4.48
C SER A 157 -9.50 -5.53 -5.55
N ALA A 158 -9.11 -6.74 -5.15
CA ALA A 158 -8.60 -7.76 -6.06
C ALA A 158 -9.64 -8.14 -7.14
N GLU A 159 -10.94 -8.20 -6.82
CA GLU A 159 -11.98 -8.46 -7.82
C GLU A 159 -12.03 -7.38 -8.91
N TRP A 160 -11.96 -6.11 -8.52
CA TRP A 160 -11.97 -4.98 -9.45
C TRP A 160 -10.64 -4.85 -10.21
N ALA A 161 -9.50 -5.17 -9.57
CA ALA A 161 -8.20 -5.27 -10.21
C ALA A 161 -8.20 -6.35 -11.30
N ASN A 162 -8.77 -7.53 -11.03
CA ASN A 162 -8.94 -8.60 -12.03
C ASN A 162 -9.77 -8.13 -13.23
N LEU A 163 -10.84 -7.35 -13.00
CA LEU A 163 -11.63 -6.76 -14.08
C LEU A 163 -10.81 -5.74 -14.89
N GLY A 164 -10.06 -4.87 -14.22
CA GLY A 164 -9.14 -3.91 -14.84
C GLY A 164 -8.11 -4.60 -15.71
N HIS A 165 -7.45 -5.62 -15.19
CA HIS A 165 -6.47 -6.43 -15.91
C HIS A 165 -7.09 -7.18 -17.10
N ARG A 166 -8.31 -7.71 -16.95
CA ARG A 166 -9.01 -8.33 -18.08
C ARG A 166 -9.24 -7.33 -19.22
N TYR A 167 -9.72 -6.12 -18.93
CA TYR A 167 -9.88 -5.09 -19.96
C TYR A 167 -8.56 -4.63 -20.56
N LEU A 168 -7.47 -4.66 -19.77
CA LEU A 168 -6.13 -4.37 -20.24
C LEU A 168 -5.71 -5.40 -21.31
N ALA A 169 -5.84 -6.70 -21.01
CA ALA A 169 -5.55 -7.77 -21.96
C ALA A 169 -6.46 -7.72 -23.20
N GLU A 170 -7.78 -7.54 -23.01
CA GLU A 170 -8.77 -7.49 -24.11
C GLU A 170 -8.59 -6.30 -25.07
N HIS A 171 -7.92 -5.23 -24.63
CA HIS A 171 -7.71 -4.02 -25.43
C HIS A 171 -6.27 -3.80 -25.88
N THR A 172 -5.36 -4.68 -25.46
CA THR A 172 -4.00 -4.71 -25.97
C THR A 172 -4.00 -5.31 -27.38
N GLU A 173 -3.40 -4.61 -28.32
CA GLU A 173 -3.25 -5.04 -29.72
C GLU A 173 -2.00 -4.42 -30.35
N VAL A 174 -1.47 -5.05 -31.39
CA VAL A 174 -0.34 -4.52 -32.16
C VAL A 174 -0.68 -3.13 -32.70
N GLY A 175 0.24 -2.18 -32.51
CA GLY A 175 0.09 -0.79 -32.91
C GLY A 175 -0.68 0.07 -31.90
N ALA A 176 -1.25 -0.49 -30.84
CA ALA A 176 -1.86 0.28 -29.78
C ALA A 176 -0.81 1.08 -29.00
N HIS A 177 -1.22 2.21 -28.41
CA HIS A 177 -0.36 2.97 -27.52
C HIS A 177 -0.63 2.54 -26.07
N PRO A 178 0.37 2.06 -25.31
CA PRO A 178 0.23 1.57 -23.94
C PRO A 178 -0.63 2.45 -23.04
N ALA A 179 -0.25 3.72 -22.90
CA ALA A 179 -0.98 4.69 -22.09
C ALA A 179 -2.48 4.82 -22.45
N THR A 180 -2.85 4.70 -23.72
CA THR A 180 -4.26 4.81 -24.12
C THR A 180 -5.06 3.55 -23.81
N VAL A 181 -4.44 2.37 -23.87
CA VAL A 181 -5.04 1.11 -23.45
C VAL A 181 -5.21 1.11 -21.93
N SER A 182 -4.18 1.52 -21.17
CA SER A 182 -4.24 1.69 -19.72
C SER A 182 -5.39 2.60 -19.29
N GLN A 183 -5.51 3.78 -19.90
CA GLN A 183 -6.60 4.72 -19.62
C GLN A 183 -7.97 4.14 -19.94
N ARG A 184 -8.10 3.43 -21.07
CA ARG A 184 -9.35 2.79 -21.47
C ARG A 184 -9.75 1.68 -20.51
N ALA A 185 -8.84 0.78 -20.16
CA ALA A 185 -9.08 -0.31 -19.22
C ALA A 185 -9.48 0.22 -17.84
N SER A 186 -8.71 1.19 -17.31
CA SER A 186 -8.99 1.87 -16.05
C SER A 186 -10.38 2.52 -16.04
N LEU A 187 -10.74 3.24 -17.13
CA LEU A 187 -12.05 3.88 -17.27
C LEU A 187 -13.20 2.86 -17.28
N LEU A 188 -13.07 1.79 -18.04
CA LEU A 188 -14.12 0.77 -18.18
C LEU A 188 -14.35 0.02 -16.87
N ALA A 189 -13.26 -0.39 -16.18
CA ALA A 189 -13.36 -1.06 -14.89
C ALA A 189 -13.89 -0.11 -13.81
N SER A 190 -13.39 1.13 -13.75
CA SER A 190 -13.89 2.17 -12.84
C SER A 190 -15.38 2.41 -13.03
N ARG A 191 -15.85 2.51 -14.27
CA ARG A 191 -17.28 2.66 -14.56
C ARG A 191 -18.09 1.46 -14.07
N ALA A 192 -17.62 0.24 -14.35
CA ALA A 192 -18.29 -0.98 -13.91
C ALA A 192 -18.38 -1.05 -12.37
N MET A 193 -17.31 -0.68 -11.68
CA MET A 193 -17.26 -0.58 -10.22
C MET A 193 -18.27 0.42 -9.69
N LEU A 194 -18.25 1.65 -10.18
CA LEU A 194 -19.16 2.72 -9.74
C LEU A 194 -20.63 2.38 -10.03
N ASP A 195 -20.95 1.81 -11.20
CA ASP A 195 -22.30 1.39 -11.56
C ASP A 195 -22.82 0.23 -10.69
N THR A 196 -21.91 -0.61 -10.17
CA THR A 196 -22.20 -1.78 -9.33
C THR A 196 -22.30 -1.43 -7.85
N LEU A 197 -21.36 -0.64 -7.34
CA LEU A 197 -21.28 -0.28 -5.93
C LEU A 197 -22.21 0.88 -5.56
N ARG A 198 -22.42 1.84 -6.48
CA ARG A 198 -23.30 3.00 -6.29
C ARG A 198 -22.99 3.74 -4.98
N ASP A 199 -24.00 3.98 -4.17
CA ASP A 199 -23.93 4.64 -2.86
C ASP A 199 -23.12 3.87 -1.81
N ARG A 200 -22.71 2.62 -2.09
CA ARG A 200 -21.84 1.84 -1.21
C ARG A 200 -20.34 2.09 -1.45
N TYR A 201 -19.96 2.72 -2.57
CA TYR A 201 -18.56 3.06 -2.82
C TYR A 201 -18.16 4.24 -1.94
N VAL A 202 -17.07 4.09 -1.18
CA VAL A 202 -16.50 5.19 -0.39
C VAL A 202 -15.50 5.96 -1.24
N GLU A 203 -15.74 7.24 -1.47
CA GLU A 203 -14.89 8.04 -2.35
C GLU A 203 -13.54 8.39 -1.70
N ARG A 204 -12.47 7.77 -2.19
CA ARG A 204 -11.08 7.99 -1.71
C ARG A 204 -10.10 8.50 -2.77
N VAL A 205 -10.53 8.59 -4.04
CA VAL A 205 -9.68 8.99 -5.17
C VAL A 205 -10.01 10.39 -5.68
N ARG A 206 -9.01 11.10 -6.21
CA ARG A 206 -9.16 12.44 -6.78
C ARG A 206 -8.69 12.47 -8.24
N GLY A 207 -9.63 12.68 -9.16
CA GLY A 207 -9.35 12.87 -10.59
C GLY A 207 -9.11 11.56 -11.37
N SER A 208 -8.52 10.54 -10.75
CA SER A 208 -8.55 9.15 -11.24
C SER A 208 -9.84 8.46 -10.83
N GLY A 209 -10.24 7.42 -11.58
CA GLY A 209 -11.29 6.50 -11.15
C GLY A 209 -10.79 5.52 -10.08
N PRO A 210 -11.68 4.77 -9.42
CA PRO A 210 -11.29 3.83 -8.36
C PRO A 210 -10.44 2.66 -8.84
N VAL A 211 -10.45 2.31 -10.12
CA VAL A 211 -9.66 1.22 -10.69
C VAL A 211 -8.55 1.79 -11.57
N THR A 212 -7.33 1.33 -11.34
CA THR A 212 -6.16 1.60 -12.17
C THR A 212 -5.70 0.31 -12.82
N ALA A 213 -5.38 0.37 -14.12
CA ALA A 213 -4.79 -0.71 -14.88
C ALA A 213 -3.85 -0.13 -15.93
N GLY A 214 -2.66 -0.71 -16.08
CA GLY A 214 -1.68 -0.25 -17.05
C GLY A 214 -0.52 -1.22 -17.24
N TYR A 215 0.42 -0.88 -18.11
CA TYR A 215 1.63 -1.67 -18.32
C TYR A 215 2.85 -0.84 -18.66
N ILE A 216 4.01 -1.43 -18.38
CA ILE A 216 5.31 -1.12 -18.95
C ILE A 216 5.49 -2.05 -20.16
N SER A 217 6.11 -1.59 -21.24
CA SER A 217 6.23 -2.36 -22.49
C SER A 217 7.62 -2.27 -23.11
N GLY A 218 8.02 -3.31 -23.84
CA GLY A 218 9.28 -3.34 -24.57
C GLY A 218 10.49 -3.21 -23.66
N GLU A 219 11.52 -2.50 -24.11
CA GLU A 219 12.79 -2.32 -23.37
C GLU A 219 12.60 -1.70 -21.98
N GLU A 220 11.55 -0.90 -21.75
CA GLU A 220 11.30 -0.30 -20.43
C GLU A 220 10.98 -1.35 -19.36
N THR A 221 10.52 -2.55 -19.76
CA THR A 221 10.23 -3.64 -18.80
C THR A 221 11.48 -4.13 -18.07
N ARG A 222 12.68 -3.96 -18.64
CA ARG A 222 13.95 -4.30 -17.98
C ARG A 222 14.24 -3.44 -16.73
N LEU A 223 13.48 -2.37 -16.54
CA LEU A 223 13.55 -1.50 -15.37
C LEU A 223 12.38 -1.85 -14.45
N PRO A 224 12.60 -2.32 -13.21
CA PRO A 224 11.52 -2.70 -12.29
C PRO A 224 10.47 -1.58 -12.08
N HIS A 225 10.93 -0.33 -12.06
CA HIS A 225 10.12 0.90 -12.01
C HIS A 225 10.16 1.68 -13.34
N GLY A 226 10.22 0.97 -14.46
CA GLY A 226 10.21 1.55 -15.80
C GLY A 226 9.00 2.46 -16.03
N HIS A 227 9.15 3.42 -16.92
CA HIS A 227 8.04 4.30 -17.28
C HIS A 227 7.29 3.73 -18.48
N THR A 228 6.00 4.02 -18.60
CA THR A 228 5.27 3.68 -19.82
C THR A 228 5.88 4.44 -21.01
N PRO A 229 6.50 3.75 -21.99
CA PRO A 229 7.14 4.43 -23.11
C PRO A 229 6.10 5.08 -24.02
N ASN A 230 6.50 6.15 -24.71
CA ASN A 230 5.71 6.78 -25.77
C ASN A 230 5.94 6.07 -27.12
N GLU A 231 5.65 4.77 -27.13
CA GLU A 231 5.86 3.89 -28.27
C GLU A 231 4.62 3.04 -28.50
N ARG A 232 4.49 2.48 -29.70
CA ARG A 232 3.37 1.59 -30.03
C ARG A 232 3.83 0.15 -29.85
N LEU A 233 2.91 -0.67 -29.35
CA LEU A 233 3.16 -2.09 -29.18
C LEU A 233 3.48 -2.76 -30.50
N SER A 234 4.51 -3.59 -30.50
CA SER A 234 5.00 -4.35 -31.64
C SER A 234 4.87 -5.85 -31.37
N PRO A 235 4.76 -6.70 -32.42
CA PRO A 235 4.85 -8.14 -32.24
C PRO A 235 6.20 -8.52 -31.62
N GLY A 236 6.18 -9.40 -30.62
CA GLY A 236 7.33 -9.81 -29.84
C GLY A 236 7.58 -8.99 -28.58
N ASP A 237 6.83 -7.90 -28.34
CA ASP A 237 7.01 -7.11 -27.12
C ASP A 237 6.65 -7.92 -25.88
N VAL A 238 7.55 -7.94 -24.90
CA VAL A 238 7.23 -8.27 -23.51
C VAL A 238 6.55 -7.05 -22.88
N ILE A 239 5.45 -7.28 -22.17
CA ILE A 239 4.77 -6.24 -21.39
C ILE A 239 4.60 -6.72 -19.95
N VAL A 240 4.80 -5.83 -18.99
CA VAL A 240 4.50 -6.08 -17.57
C VAL A 240 3.27 -5.25 -17.23
N THR A 241 2.13 -5.92 -17.07
CA THR A 241 0.84 -5.35 -16.75
C THR A 241 0.59 -5.33 -15.26
N GLY A 242 -0.13 -4.31 -14.78
CA GLY A 242 -0.52 -4.15 -13.39
C GLY A 242 -1.94 -3.61 -13.28
N ALA A 243 -2.67 -4.02 -12.25
CA ALA A 243 -3.99 -3.50 -11.92
C ALA A 243 -4.24 -3.47 -10.41
N SER A 244 -4.99 -2.46 -9.97
CA SER A 244 -5.41 -2.27 -8.58
C SER A 244 -6.75 -1.55 -8.53
N ALA A 245 -7.43 -1.59 -7.38
CA ALA A 245 -8.63 -0.81 -7.13
C ALA A 245 -8.68 -0.27 -5.71
N ASN A 246 -9.11 0.96 -5.51
CA ASN A 246 -9.30 1.49 -4.16
C ASN A 246 -10.70 1.12 -3.64
N VAL A 247 -10.75 0.38 -2.54
CA VAL A 247 -11.99 0.06 -1.80
C VAL A 247 -11.85 0.57 -0.37
N ASP A 248 -12.43 1.74 -0.12
CA ASP A 248 -12.35 2.44 1.18
C ASP A 248 -10.91 2.62 1.70
N GLY A 249 -9.99 2.96 0.80
CA GLY A 249 -8.58 3.15 1.13
C GLY A 249 -7.72 1.92 0.83
N TYR A 250 -8.29 0.72 0.94
CA TYR A 250 -7.55 -0.52 0.79
C TYR A 250 -7.36 -0.91 -0.67
N VAL A 251 -6.16 -1.42 -0.99
CA VAL A 251 -5.74 -1.81 -2.33
C VAL A 251 -5.17 -3.22 -2.36
N SER A 252 -5.27 -3.86 -3.53
CA SER A 252 -4.55 -5.08 -3.90
C SER A 252 -3.58 -4.79 -5.04
N GLU A 253 -2.65 -5.70 -5.27
CA GLU A 253 -1.78 -5.70 -6.44
C GLU A 253 -1.98 -6.97 -7.28
N LEU A 254 -2.12 -6.78 -8.59
CA LEU A 254 -2.18 -7.84 -9.58
C LEU A 254 -1.28 -7.45 -10.76
N GLU A 255 -0.18 -8.18 -10.97
CA GLU A 255 0.69 -7.97 -12.12
C GLU A 255 0.91 -9.23 -12.95
N ARG A 256 1.09 -9.09 -14.26
CA ARG A 256 1.45 -10.18 -15.16
C ARG A 256 2.50 -9.74 -16.18
N THR A 257 3.42 -10.64 -16.50
CA THR A 257 4.16 -10.60 -17.75
C THR A 257 3.27 -11.17 -18.84
N MET A 258 3.10 -10.42 -19.91
CA MET A 258 2.37 -10.84 -21.09
C MET A 258 3.21 -10.59 -22.35
N PHE A 259 2.79 -11.19 -23.46
CA PHE A 259 3.47 -11.10 -24.75
C PHE A 259 2.51 -10.56 -25.81
N VAL A 260 3.01 -9.66 -26.66
CA VAL A 260 2.27 -9.18 -27.84
C VAL A 260 2.63 -10.08 -29.02
N GLY A 261 1.76 -11.03 -29.36
CA GLY A 261 2.07 -12.10 -30.30
C GLY A 261 2.80 -13.28 -29.64
N ASP A 262 3.16 -14.29 -30.43
CA ASP A 262 3.79 -15.51 -29.91
C ASP A 262 5.22 -15.20 -29.39
N PRO A 263 5.54 -15.60 -28.14
CA PRO A 263 6.88 -15.42 -27.59
C PRO A 263 7.91 -16.35 -28.23
N ASP A 264 9.17 -15.93 -28.26
CA ASP A 264 10.28 -16.79 -28.68
C ASP A 264 10.77 -17.73 -27.55
N ASP A 265 11.70 -18.63 -27.89
CA ASP A 265 12.20 -19.65 -26.95
C ASP A 265 12.88 -19.04 -25.71
N GLU A 266 13.51 -17.86 -25.85
CA GLU A 266 14.20 -17.17 -24.75
C GLU A 266 13.19 -16.49 -23.81
N GLN A 267 12.20 -15.81 -24.38
CA GLN A 267 11.07 -15.24 -23.65
C GLN A 267 10.29 -16.30 -22.87
N VAL A 268 10.04 -17.45 -23.49
CA VAL A 268 9.38 -18.59 -22.82
C VAL A 268 10.23 -19.11 -21.67
N HIS A 269 11.55 -19.23 -21.86
CA HIS A 269 12.45 -19.70 -20.82
C HIS A 269 12.42 -18.79 -19.57
N TYR A 270 12.62 -17.48 -19.75
CA TYR A 270 12.63 -16.53 -18.63
C TYR A 270 11.26 -16.38 -17.97
N PHE A 271 10.19 -16.44 -18.75
CA PHE A 271 8.83 -16.45 -18.21
C PHE A 271 8.59 -17.63 -17.27
N GLU A 272 8.98 -18.84 -17.67
CA GLU A 272 8.78 -20.03 -16.82
C GLU A 272 9.66 -19.99 -15.58
N VAL A 273 10.91 -19.54 -15.68
CA VAL A 273 11.79 -19.34 -14.51
C VAL A 273 11.17 -18.37 -13.50
N MET A 274 10.70 -17.21 -13.94
CA MET A 274 10.02 -16.24 -13.07
C MET A 274 8.74 -16.84 -12.46
N ARG A 275 7.93 -17.54 -13.26
CA ARG A 275 6.66 -18.12 -12.82
C ARG A 275 6.87 -19.23 -11.77
N GLU A 276 7.91 -20.05 -11.95
CA GLU A 276 8.33 -21.07 -10.99
C GLU A 276 8.81 -20.43 -9.69
N ALA A 277 9.65 -19.38 -9.76
CA ALA A 277 10.09 -18.61 -8.59
C ALA A 277 8.90 -18.03 -7.81
N GLN A 278 7.93 -17.41 -8.50
CA GLN A 278 6.71 -16.91 -7.85
C GLN A 278 5.88 -18.04 -7.21
N THR A 279 5.84 -19.21 -7.85
CA THR A 279 5.13 -20.37 -7.29
C THR A 279 5.81 -20.88 -6.03
N LEU A 280 7.14 -21.01 -6.05
CA LEU A 280 7.95 -21.38 -4.90
C LEU A 280 7.76 -20.40 -3.73
N ALA A 281 7.79 -19.09 -4.02
CA ALA A 281 7.55 -18.05 -3.03
C ALA A 281 6.16 -18.21 -2.37
N ILE A 282 5.09 -18.34 -3.17
CA ILE A 282 3.72 -18.51 -2.67
C ILE A 282 3.58 -19.79 -1.84
N GLU A 283 4.20 -20.90 -2.26
CA GLU A 283 4.14 -22.19 -1.53
C GLU A 283 4.93 -22.17 -0.21
N ALA A 284 5.93 -21.30 -0.09
CA ALA A 284 6.71 -21.12 1.13
C ALA A 284 6.00 -20.27 2.20
N LEU A 285 4.97 -19.49 1.83
CA LEU A 285 4.24 -18.63 2.78
C LEU A 285 3.44 -19.41 3.81
N GLY A 286 3.33 -18.86 5.03
CA GLY A 286 2.43 -19.38 6.05
C GLY A 286 2.62 -18.71 7.41
N PRO A 287 1.69 -18.92 8.35
CA PRO A 287 1.82 -18.39 9.70
C PRO A 287 3.07 -18.96 10.41
N GLY A 288 3.87 -18.09 11.03
CA GLY A 288 5.14 -18.42 11.69
C GLY A 288 6.30 -18.67 10.73
N VAL A 289 6.10 -18.54 9.42
CA VAL A 289 7.21 -18.62 8.46
C VAL A 289 8.02 -17.33 8.54
N ALA A 290 9.34 -17.48 8.57
CA ALA A 290 10.23 -16.34 8.56
C ALA A 290 10.22 -15.62 7.21
N LEU A 291 10.25 -14.29 7.24
CA LEU A 291 10.17 -13.45 6.04
C LEU A 291 11.40 -13.56 5.15
N ASP A 292 12.59 -13.59 5.77
CA ASP A 292 13.88 -13.79 5.12
C ASP A 292 13.95 -15.13 4.38
N TYR A 293 13.43 -16.20 5.00
CA TYR A 293 13.44 -17.55 4.43
C TYR A 293 12.79 -17.64 3.05
N VAL A 294 11.71 -16.90 2.80
CA VAL A 294 11.01 -16.95 1.51
C VAL A 294 11.83 -16.26 0.42
N ASP A 295 12.46 -15.13 0.74
CA ASP A 295 13.36 -14.42 -0.18
C ASP A 295 14.62 -15.25 -0.47
N ASP A 296 15.23 -15.84 0.57
CA ASP A 296 16.38 -16.74 0.45
C ASP A 296 16.10 -17.94 -0.44
N ALA A 297 14.91 -18.55 -0.31
CA ALA A 297 14.51 -19.70 -1.12
C ALA A 297 14.35 -19.34 -2.61
N VAL A 298 13.89 -18.12 -2.92
CA VAL A 298 13.83 -17.60 -4.29
C VAL A 298 15.23 -17.28 -4.81
N ALA A 299 16.09 -16.68 -3.98
CA ALA A 299 17.47 -16.37 -4.34
C ALA A 299 18.28 -17.64 -4.65
N GLU A 300 18.13 -18.70 -3.84
CA GLU A 300 18.73 -20.02 -4.09
C GLU A 300 18.22 -20.61 -5.41
N TYR A 301 16.91 -20.57 -5.66
CA TYR A 301 16.34 -21.02 -6.93
C TYR A 301 16.93 -20.25 -8.14
N PHE A 302 17.08 -18.92 -8.04
CA PHE A 302 17.70 -18.14 -9.10
C PHE A 302 19.18 -18.49 -9.32
N ASP A 303 19.95 -18.81 -8.28
CA ASP A 303 21.33 -19.31 -8.41
C ASP A 303 21.35 -20.67 -9.12
N GLU A 304 20.47 -21.59 -8.74
CA GLU A 304 20.34 -22.92 -9.38
C GLU A 304 19.98 -22.83 -10.88
N GLN A 305 19.13 -21.87 -11.25
CA GLN A 305 18.79 -21.60 -12.66
C GLN A 305 19.87 -20.78 -13.39
N GLY A 306 20.90 -20.28 -12.69
CA GLY A 306 21.97 -19.48 -13.26
C GLY A 306 21.55 -18.06 -13.65
N VAL A 307 20.53 -17.51 -12.98
CA VAL A 307 19.96 -16.19 -13.25
C VAL A 307 19.98 -15.24 -12.04
N ALA A 308 20.71 -15.58 -10.97
CA ALA A 308 20.80 -14.75 -9.76
C ALA A 308 21.16 -13.28 -10.05
N ASP A 309 22.07 -13.04 -11.02
CA ASP A 309 22.47 -11.69 -11.43
C ASP A 309 21.36 -10.87 -12.12
N LEU A 310 20.23 -11.51 -12.48
CA LEU A 310 19.07 -10.86 -13.11
C LEU A 310 18.00 -10.41 -12.10
N ALA A 311 18.09 -10.83 -10.84
CA ALA A 311 17.19 -10.36 -9.78
C ALA A 311 17.56 -8.93 -9.38
N ALA A 312 16.56 -8.08 -9.13
CA ALA A 312 16.78 -6.65 -8.88
C ALA A 312 16.13 -6.11 -7.59
N HIS A 313 15.29 -6.91 -6.93
CA HIS A 313 14.57 -6.54 -5.72
C HIS A 313 14.10 -7.80 -4.98
N HIS A 314 13.62 -7.61 -3.76
CA HIS A 314 13.07 -8.66 -2.91
C HIS A 314 11.76 -9.26 -3.43
N VAL A 315 11.35 -10.39 -2.85
CA VAL A 315 10.16 -11.15 -3.25
C VAL A 315 8.84 -10.40 -3.09
N GLY A 316 8.71 -9.54 -2.08
CA GLY A 316 7.49 -8.74 -1.94
C GLY A 316 7.34 -7.98 -0.64
N HIS A 317 6.22 -7.31 -0.48
CA HIS A 317 5.95 -6.41 0.65
C HIS A 317 4.52 -6.54 1.16
N ASN A 318 4.27 -6.14 2.41
CA ASN A 318 2.89 -6.06 2.91
C ASN A 318 2.15 -4.93 2.18
N ILE A 319 0.83 -5.02 2.09
CA ILE A 319 -0.04 -4.08 1.38
C ILE A 319 -1.34 -3.86 2.16
N GLY A 320 -1.88 -2.64 2.10
CA GLY A 320 -3.10 -2.29 2.83
C GLY A 320 -3.69 -0.96 2.39
N LEU A 321 -3.58 0.03 3.27
CA LEU A 321 -3.95 1.43 2.98
C LEU A 321 -2.89 2.11 2.11
N ASP A 322 -1.61 1.78 2.35
CA ASP A 322 -0.51 2.16 1.47
C ASP A 322 -0.17 0.99 0.54
N GLY A 323 0.38 1.33 -0.64
CA GLY A 323 0.83 0.34 -1.60
C GLY A 323 1.97 -0.54 -1.08
N HIS A 324 2.88 0.05 -0.30
CA HIS A 324 3.97 -0.67 0.37
C HIS A 324 3.90 -0.40 1.86
N GLU A 325 3.78 -1.46 2.64
CA GLU A 325 3.79 -1.43 4.10
C GLU A 325 4.77 -2.48 4.62
N PRO A 326 5.40 -2.26 5.78
CA PRO A 326 6.09 -3.32 6.48
C PRO A 326 5.11 -4.37 7.03
N PRO A 327 5.58 -5.60 7.26
CA PRO A 327 6.94 -6.07 7.05
C PRO A 327 7.22 -6.46 5.58
N TYR A 328 8.49 -6.64 5.21
CA TYR A 328 8.93 -6.99 3.86
C TYR A 328 9.44 -8.43 3.79
N ILE A 329 9.18 -9.13 2.68
CA ILE A 329 9.74 -10.46 2.39
C ILE A 329 11.10 -10.22 1.75
N ASP A 330 12.15 -10.12 2.57
CA ASP A 330 13.50 -9.71 2.16
C ASP A 330 14.55 -10.51 2.96
N GLY A 331 15.60 -11.02 2.32
CA GLY A 331 16.63 -11.87 2.93
C GLY A 331 17.39 -11.22 4.11
N GLY A 332 17.29 -9.90 4.29
CA GLY A 332 17.84 -9.17 5.43
C GLY A 332 16.84 -8.85 6.56
N TRP A 333 15.58 -9.29 6.46
CA TRP A 333 14.52 -8.79 7.34
C TRP A 333 14.73 -9.14 8.82
N ARG A 334 15.22 -10.34 9.13
CA ARG A 334 15.54 -10.73 10.52
C ARG A 334 16.65 -9.89 11.10
N ASP A 335 17.76 -9.75 10.37
CA ASP A 335 18.89 -8.92 10.79
C ASP A 335 18.45 -7.46 10.99
N HIS A 336 17.52 -6.97 10.15
CA HIS A 336 16.91 -5.66 10.33
C HIS A 336 16.14 -5.58 11.65
N CYS A 337 15.28 -6.57 11.96
CA CYS A 337 14.54 -6.64 13.23
C CYS A 337 15.46 -6.73 14.45
N GLU A 338 16.63 -7.36 14.33
CA GLU A 338 17.62 -7.44 15.41
C GLU A 338 18.52 -6.19 15.52
N SER A 339 18.43 -5.26 14.57
CA SER A 339 19.33 -4.10 14.49
C SER A 339 18.95 -2.99 15.48
N GLU A 340 19.96 -2.23 15.93
CA GLU A 340 19.76 -1.03 16.76
C GLU A 340 19.13 0.16 16.01
N HIS A 341 18.80 -0.02 14.73
CA HIS A 341 18.26 1.01 13.86
C HIS A 341 16.74 0.92 13.67
N THR A 342 16.09 -0.06 14.33
CA THR A 342 14.64 -0.23 14.29
C THR A 342 14.06 -0.35 15.70
N THR A 343 12.74 -0.22 15.76
CA THR A 343 11.89 -0.43 16.94
C THR A 343 11.23 -1.82 16.95
N TYR A 344 11.57 -2.68 15.97
CA TYR A 344 10.99 -4.01 15.80
C TYR A 344 11.62 -5.04 16.74
N ASP A 345 10.89 -6.13 16.99
CA ASP A 345 11.32 -7.25 17.82
C ASP A 345 11.70 -8.48 16.97
N VAL A 346 12.37 -9.48 17.55
CA VAL A 346 12.79 -10.70 16.81
C VAL A 346 11.58 -11.47 16.26
N GLU A 347 10.47 -11.46 16.99
CA GLU A 347 9.19 -12.05 16.59
C GLU A 347 8.58 -11.36 15.35
N ASP A 348 9.02 -10.13 15.04
CA ASP A 348 8.58 -9.38 13.86
C ASP A 348 9.20 -9.90 12.56
N ALA A 349 10.16 -10.84 12.67
CA ALA A 349 10.76 -11.53 11.55
C ALA A 349 9.87 -12.63 10.95
N GLU A 350 8.74 -12.96 11.58
CA GLU A 350 7.83 -14.03 11.17
C GLU A 350 6.49 -13.48 10.65
N MET A 351 5.91 -14.20 9.68
CA MET A 351 4.58 -13.93 9.16
C MET A 351 3.52 -14.25 10.21
N ALA A 352 2.57 -13.33 10.42
CA ALA A 352 1.43 -13.53 11.31
C ALA A 352 0.11 -13.55 10.51
N PRO A 353 -0.92 -14.26 11.01
CA PRO A 353 -2.28 -14.14 10.47
C PRO A 353 -2.71 -12.68 10.36
N GLY A 354 -3.33 -12.34 9.22
CA GLY A 354 -3.71 -10.97 8.88
C GLY A 354 -2.63 -10.20 8.12
N HIS A 355 -1.39 -10.67 8.04
CA HIS A 355 -0.44 -10.08 7.08
C HIS A 355 -0.92 -10.34 5.65
N VAL A 356 -0.80 -9.35 4.76
CA VAL A 356 -1.21 -9.47 3.35
C VAL A 356 -0.08 -8.98 2.47
N TYR A 357 0.47 -9.85 1.62
CA TYR A 357 1.67 -9.56 0.84
C TYR A 357 1.39 -9.52 -0.67
N THR A 358 2.11 -8.67 -1.38
CA THR A 358 2.40 -8.85 -2.80
C THR A 358 3.49 -9.91 -2.95
N ILE A 359 3.39 -10.78 -3.96
CA ILE A 359 4.39 -11.83 -4.22
C ILE A 359 4.86 -11.70 -5.66
N GLU A 360 6.00 -11.04 -5.81
CA GLU A 360 6.48 -10.45 -7.05
C GLU A 360 7.95 -10.70 -7.42
N PRO A 361 8.54 -11.90 -7.22
CA PRO A 361 9.91 -12.15 -7.64
C PRO A 361 10.05 -11.94 -9.16
N GLY A 362 10.91 -11.01 -9.55
CA GLY A 362 11.13 -10.60 -10.93
C GLY A 362 12.58 -10.78 -11.37
N ILE A 363 12.76 -11.06 -12.67
CA ILE A 363 14.08 -11.11 -13.32
C ILE A 363 14.10 -10.14 -14.51
N TYR A 364 15.27 -9.52 -14.72
CA TYR A 364 15.44 -8.44 -15.68
C TYR A 364 16.68 -8.69 -16.53
N THR A 365 16.47 -9.03 -17.81
CA THR A 365 17.55 -9.21 -18.78
C THR A 365 17.95 -7.87 -19.38
N ASP A 366 18.97 -7.85 -20.23
CA ASP A 366 19.32 -6.66 -21.01
C ASP A 366 18.19 -6.22 -21.96
N GLU A 367 17.27 -7.12 -22.31
CA GLU A 367 16.21 -6.90 -23.31
C GLU A 367 14.82 -6.67 -22.69
N ALA A 368 14.47 -7.37 -21.60
CA ALA A 368 13.13 -7.35 -21.02
C ALA A 368 13.09 -7.71 -19.53
N GLY A 369 12.00 -7.34 -18.86
CA GLY A 369 11.68 -7.79 -17.50
C GLY A 369 10.53 -8.77 -17.45
N TYR A 370 10.61 -9.71 -16.53
CA TYR A 370 9.62 -10.75 -16.28
C TYR A 370 9.24 -10.69 -14.80
N ARG A 371 7.96 -10.42 -14.52
CA ARG A 371 7.40 -10.34 -13.16
C ARG A 371 5.91 -10.65 -13.18
N HIS A 372 5.47 -11.45 -12.24
CA HIS A 372 4.08 -11.60 -11.86
C HIS A 372 3.95 -11.11 -10.43
N SER A 373 2.82 -10.50 -10.09
CA SER A 373 2.49 -10.19 -8.70
C SER A 373 1.08 -10.70 -8.38
N ASP A 374 0.94 -11.34 -7.23
CA ASP A 374 -0.33 -11.75 -6.67
C ASP A 374 -0.43 -11.31 -5.22
N THR A 375 -1.61 -10.84 -4.81
CA THR A 375 -1.90 -10.50 -3.42
C THR A 375 -2.32 -11.74 -2.64
N VAL A 376 -1.61 -12.04 -1.54
CA VAL A 376 -1.82 -13.22 -0.69
C VAL A 376 -2.00 -12.81 0.76
N ALA A 377 -3.07 -13.26 1.40
CA ALA A 377 -3.29 -13.09 2.83
C ALA A 377 -2.79 -14.31 3.61
N VAL A 378 -2.07 -14.09 4.71
CA VAL A 378 -1.72 -15.12 5.70
C VAL A 378 -2.90 -15.33 6.63
N THR A 379 -3.32 -16.58 6.79
CA THR A 379 -4.44 -17.01 7.64
C THR A 379 -3.92 -17.80 8.84
N GLU A 380 -4.80 -18.19 9.77
CA GLU A 380 -4.42 -19.01 10.93
C GLU A 380 -3.83 -20.38 10.54
N ASP A 381 -4.26 -20.95 9.41
CA ASP A 381 -3.94 -22.33 9.00
C ASP A 381 -3.14 -22.41 7.67
N GLY A 382 -2.72 -21.29 7.10
CA GLY A 382 -2.05 -21.24 5.80
C GLY A 382 -2.21 -19.89 5.11
N ILE A 383 -2.52 -19.89 3.81
CA ILE A 383 -2.69 -18.69 3.00
C ILE A 383 -4.01 -18.66 2.22
N ASP A 384 -4.45 -17.46 1.84
CA ASP A 384 -5.54 -17.20 0.92
C ASP A 384 -5.08 -16.28 -0.21
N ARG A 385 -5.07 -16.77 -1.45
CA ARG A 385 -4.66 -15.98 -2.62
C ARG A 385 -5.84 -15.17 -3.13
N LEU A 386 -5.77 -13.85 -2.97
CA LEU A 386 -6.87 -12.93 -3.24
C LEU A 386 -7.02 -12.62 -4.73
N THR A 387 -5.91 -12.63 -5.47
CA THR A 387 -5.89 -12.45 -6.92
C THR A 387 -5.95 -13.78 -7.67
N TYR A 388 -6.62 -13.78 -8.82
CA TYR A 388 -6.98 -15.01 -9.53
C TYR A 388 -6.86 -14.91 -11.06
N TYR A 389 -6.19 -13.87 -11.60
CA TYR A 389 -5.91 -13.80 -13.03
C TYR A 389 -5.00 -14.96 -13.44
N PRO A 390 -5.19 -15.57 -14.63
CA PRO A 390 -4.33 -16.66 -15.09
C PRO A 390 -2.83 -16.30 -15.06
N ARG A 391 -1.99 -17.29 -14.72
CA ARG A 391 -0.53 -17.15 -14.60
C ARG A 391 0.23 -17.91 -15.68
N ASP A 392 -0.46 -18.72 -16.50
CA ASP A 392 0.17 -19.52 -17.54
C ASP A 392 0.46 -18.69 -18.80
N LEU A 393 1.42 -19.17 -19.58
CA LEU A 393 1.88 -18.52 -20.82
C LEU A 393 0.74 -18.33 -21.83
N GLU A 394 -0.15 -19.32 -21.98
CA GLU A 394 -1.21 -19.28 -22.99
C GLU A 394 -2.19 -18.14 -22.72
N ALA A 395 -2.62 -17.98 -21.48
CA ALA A 395 -3.52 -16.90 -21.07
C ALA A 395 -2.86 -15.51 -21.09
N ASN A 396 -1.52 -15.46 -21.03
CA ASN A 396 -0.74 -14.21 -21.04
C ASN A 396 -0.10 -13.92 -22.42
N THR A 397 -0.58 -14.56 -23.48
CA THR A 397 -0.19 -14.25 -24.87
C THR A 397 -1.33 -13.54 -25.60
N VAL A 398 -1.13 -12.27 -25.98
CA VAL A 398 -2.10 -11.49 -26.77
C VAL A 398 -1.97 -11.86 -28.24
N ARG A 399 -3.05 -12.36 -28.86
CA ARG A 399 -3.06 -12.86 -30.24
C ARG A 399 -3.86 -12.01 -31.21
#